data_AF-R6LMM6-F1
#
_entry.id   AF-R6LMM6-F1
#
_cell.length_a   1.000
_cell.length_b   1.000
_cell.length_c   1.000
_cell.angle_alpha   90.00
_cell.angle_beta   90.00
_cell.angle_gamma   90.00
#
_symmetry.space_group_name_H-M   'P 1'
#
loop_
_entity.id
_entity.type
_entity.pdbx_description
1 polymer ?
#
loop_
_entity_poly.entity_id
_entity_poly.type
_entity_poly.pdbx_seq_one_letter_code
_entity_poly.pdbx_strand_id
1 'polypeptide(L)'
;MLSTFIQENELRSVVFHSLRHSSTSIKLQISRGNIKAVQGDTGYAQARMVTEVYAHTNNEERLLLAQKVDENFFQTPTPGAFAPTSEMQKVLQILAEKPELVRLLAAM
;
A
#
# COMPACT_ATOMS: atom_id res chain seq x y z
N MET A 1 13.94 21.26 33.56
CA MET A 1 14.70 21.19 32.29
C MET A 1 13.75 21.03 31.09
N LEU A 2 13.06 19.90 30.88
CA LEU A 2 12.00 19.81 29.85
C LEU A 2 10.67 20.45 30.30
N SER A 3 10.22 20.16 31.51
CA SER A 3 8.98 20.73 32.07
C SER A 3 9.01 22.26 32.14
N THR A 4 10.16 22.82 32.55
CA THR A 4 10.42 24.25 32.58
C THR A 4 10.26 24.88 31.20
N PHE A 5 10.93 24.31 30.18
CA PHE A 5 10.81 24.78 28.79
C PHE A 5 9.36 24.72 28.27
N ILE A 6 8.63 23.64 28.57
CA ILE A 6 7.22 23.49 28.20
C ILE A 6 6.37 24.59 28.81
N GLN A 7 6.57 24.89 30.09
CA GLN A 7 5.82 25.93 30.81
C GLN A 7 6.14 27.33 30.29
N GLU A 8 7.42 27.64 30.08
CA GLU A 8 7.87 28.94 29.56
C GLU A 8 7.34 29.23 28.15
N ASN A 9 7.08 28.19 27.36
CA ASN A 9 6.60 28.31 25.97
C ASN A 9 5.11 27.96 25.81
N GLU A 10 4.36 27.81 26.92
CA GLU A 10 2.93 27.48 26.91
C GLU A 10 2.57 26.23 26.06
N LEU A 11 3.47 25.24 26.03
CA LEU A 11 3.30 24.02 25.25
C LEU A 11 2.48 22.96 26.00
N ARG A 12 1.90 22.01 25.25
CA ARG A 12 1.24 20.83 25.84
C ARG A 12 2.25 20.03 26.67
N SER A 13 1.83 19.66 27.88
CA SER A 13 2.63 18.82 28.78
C SER A 13 2.93 17.46 28.14
N VAL A 14 4.22 17.13 28.06
CA VAL A 14 4.74 15.86 27.56
C VAL A 14 5.95 15.43 28.38
N VAL A 15 6.28 14.14 28.32
CA VAL A 15 7.47 13.57 28.96
C VAL A 15 8.38 12.93 27.92
N PHE A 16 9.62 12.62 28.28
CA PHE A 16 10.58 11.97 27.38
C PHE A 16 10.06 10.68 26.77
N HIS A 17 9.25 9.91 27.51
CA HIS A 17 8.62 8.71 26.99
C HIS A 17 7.68 9.01 25.81
N SER A 18 6.87 10.07 25.91
CA SER A 18 6.00 10.53 24.83
C SER A 18 6.81 10.97 23.60
N LEU A 19 7.91 11.70 23.82
CA LEU A 19 8.81 12.12 22.73
C LEU A 19 9.47 10.91 22.05
N ARG A 20 9.83 9.87 22.80
CA ARG A 20 10.35 8.61 22.24
C ARG A 20 9.30 7.91 21.36
N HIS A 21 8.05 7.88 21.78
CA HIS A 21 6.95 7.34 20.97
C HIS A 21 6.77 8.13 19.67
N SER A 22 6.71 9.46 19.75
CA SER A 22 6.59 10.32 18.57
C SER A 22 7.80 10.16 17.63
N SER A 23 9.02 10.12 18.18
CA SER A 23 10.24 9.90 17.39
C SER A 23 10.22 8.58 16.63
N THR A 24 9.76 7.50 17.28
CA THR A 24 9.64 6.18 16.62
C THR A 24 8.65 6.23 15.45
N SER A 25 7.50 6.88 15.65
CA SER A 25 6.48 7.06 14.61
C SER A 25 7.02 7.79 13.39
N ILE A 26 7.69 8.92 13.61
CA ILE A 26 8.28 9.74 12.54
C ILE A 26 9.38 8.96 11.82
N LYS A 27 10.27 8.28 12.56
CA LYS A 27 11.35 7.46 12.00
C LYS A 27 10.81 6.35 11.09
N LEU A 28 9.69 5.73 11.46
CA LEU A 28 9.04 4.72 10.64
C LEU A 28 8.47 5.30 9.34
N GLN A 29 7.87 6.49 9.40
CA GLN A 29 7.36 7.18 8.21
C GLN A 29 8.48 7.63 7.26
N ILE A 30 9.48 8.37 7.74
CA ILE A 30 10.55 8.90 6.89
C ILE A 30 11.44 7.79 6.31
N SER A 31 11.56 6.66 7.00
CA SER A 31 12.28 5.49 6.51
C SER A 31 11.46 4.62 5.56
N ARG A 32 10.21 5.02 5.24
CA ARG A 32 9.27 4.28 4.40
C ARG A 32 9.07 2.83 4.88
N GLY A 33 8.93 2.65 6.18
CA GLY A 33 8.68 1.34 6.77
C GLY A 33 9.93 0.47 7.00
N ASN A 34 11.13 1.05 7.10
CA ASN A 34 12.33 0.30 7.44
C ASN A 34 12.35 -0.08 8.94
N ILE A 35 11.60 -1.13 9.27
CA ILE A 35 11.39 -1.60 10.65
C ILE A 35 12.71 -1.92 11.35
N LYS A 36 13.70 -2.49 10.65
CA LYS A 36 14.98 -2.89 11.26
C LYS A 36 15.87 -1.71 11.60
N ALA A 37 15.94 -0.72 10.72
CA ALA A 37 16.68 0.52 11.00
C ALA A 37 16.05 1.24 12.21
N VAL A 38 14.73 1.36 12.23
CA VAL A 38 13.99 1.98 13.34
C VAL A 38 14.18 1.19 14.63
N GLN A 39 14.12 -0.15 14.59
CA GLN A 39 14.36 -1.01 15.75
C GLN A 39 15.74 -0.74 16.36
N GLY A 40 16.79 -0.74 15.53
CA GLY A 40 18.17 -0.52 15.98
C GLY A 40 18.38 0.85 16.59
N ASP A 41 17.90 1.90 15.93
CA ASP A 41 18.03 3.29 16.40
C ASP A 41 17.25 3.56 17.70
N THR A 42 16.06 2.96 17.86
CA THR A 42 15.21 3.16 19.04
C THR A 42 15.52 2.20 20.19
N GLY A 43 16.43 1.24 19.97
CA GLY A 43 16.90 0.29 20.97
C GLY A 43 15.87 -0.75 21.40
N TYR A 44 14.89 -1.08 20.55
CA TYR A 44 13.94 -2.16 20.88
C TYR A 44 14.59 -3.53 20.71
N ALA A 45 14.47 -4.39 21.72
CA ALA A 45 14.95 -5.77 21.66
C ALA A 45 14.25 -6.59 20.56
N GLN A 46 13.01 -6.27 20.23
CA GLN A 46 12.20 -6.98 19.25
C GLN A 46 11.55 -6.01 18.26
N ALA A 47 11.58 -6.36 16.97
CA ALA A 47 10.89 -5.62 15.91
C ALA A 47 9.37 -5.52 16.12
N ARG A 48 8.81 -6.50 16.86
CA ARG A 48 7.40 -6.57 17.22
C ARG A 48 6.88 -5.26 17.83
N MET A 49 7.68 -4.60 18.66
CA MET A 49 7.30 -3.32 19.26
C MET A 49 7.09 -2.21 18.22
N VAL A 50 7.86 -2.23 17.13
CA VAL A 50 7.72 -1.25 16.04
C VAL A 50 6.44 -1.53 15.25
N THR A 51 6.19 -2.80 14.94
CA THR A 51 5.03 -3.21 14.12
C THR A 51 3.70 -3.19 14.86
N GLU A 52 3.68 -3.45 16.17
CA GLU A 52 2.41 -3.44 16.93
C GLU A 52 1.99 -2.04 17.35
N VAL A 53 2.94 -1.20 17.77
CA VAL A 53 2.60 0.10 18.35
C VAL A 53 2.46 1.18 17.26
N TYR A 54 3.27 1.12 16.21
CA TYR A 54 3.39 2.25 15.28
C TYR A 54 2.89 1.97 13.86
N ALA A 55 2.52 0.73 13.50
CA ALA A 55 2.09 0.42 12.13
C ALA A 55 0.85 1.18 11.66
N HIS A 56 0.06 1.73 12.58
CA HIS A 56 -1.11 2.56 12.24
C HIS A 56 -0.72 3.84 11.46
N THR A 57 0.52 4.31 11.55
CA THR A 57 0.99 5.50 10.84
C THR A 57 1.29 5.24 9.35
N ASN A 58 1.29 3.98 8.90
CA ASN A 58 1.61 3.56 7.54
C ASN A 58 0.36 3.31 6.67
N ASN A 59 -0.81 3.86 7.02
CA ASN A 59 -2.05 3.58 6.29
C ASN A 59 -1.99 4.01 4.81
N GLU A 60 -1.40 5.18 4.51
CA GLU A 60 -1.25 5.66 3.13
C GLU A 60 -0.33 4.75 2.30
N GLU A 61 0.80 4.33 2.86
CA GLU A 61 1.73 3.39 2.21
C GLU A 61 1.06 2.05 1.89
N ARG A 62 0.13 1.58 2.75
CA ARG A 62 -0.66 0.37 2.48
C ARG A 62 -1.56 0.54 1.26
N LEU A 63 -2.19 1.70 1.09
CA LEU A 63 -3.02 2.00 -0.07
C LEU A 63 -2.18 2.13 -1.34
N LEU A 64 -1.05 2.84 -1.26
CA LEU A 64 -0.11 2.97 -2.39
C LEU A 64 0.47 1.63 -2.82
N LEU A 65 0.75 0.72 -1.88
CA LEU A 65 1.20 -0.63 -2.21
C LEU A 65 0.13 -1.41 -2.97
N ALA A 66 -1.14 -1.34 -2.54
CA ALA A 66 -2.24 -2.00 -3.23
C ALA A 66 -2.42 -1.45 -4.66
N GLN A 67 -2.37 -0.12 -4.82
CA GLN A 67 -2.44 0.53 -6.13
C GLN A 67 -1.29 0.10 -7.06
N LYS A 68 -0.06 0.11 -6.56
CA LYS A 68 1.11 -0.34 -7.33
C LYS A 68 0.97 -1.79 -7.79
N VAL A 69 0.44 -2.67 -6.95
CA VAL A 69 0.19 -4.06 -7.36
C VAL A 69 -0.88 -4.12 -8.43
N ASP A 70 -1.99 -3.39 -8.28
CA ASP A 70 -3.04 -3.31 -9.29
C ASP A 70 -2.50 -2.88 -10.66
N GLU A 71 -1.79 -1.76 -10.70
CA GLU A 71 -1.23 -1.18 -11.93
C GLU A 71 -0.20 -2.11 -12.60
N ASN A 72 0.77 -2.63 -11.83
CA ASN A 72 1.93 -3.32 -12.40
C ASN A 72 1.69 -4.83 -12.63
N PHE A 73 0.75 -5.43 -11.91
CA PHE A 73 0.49 -6.87 -12.02
C PHE A 73 -0.82 -7.17 -12.74
N PHE A 74 -1.90 -6.42 -12.44
CA PHE A 74 -3.23 -6.74 -12.96
C PHE A 74 -3.61 -5.91 -14.20
N GLN A 75 -3.21 -4.64 -14.26
CA GLN A 75 -3.52 -3.78 -15.42
C GLN A 75 -2.48 -3.86 -16.54
N THR A 76 -1.30 -4.43 -16.26
CA THR A 76 -0.30 -4.67 -17.31
C THR A 76 -0.76 -5.86 -18.15
N PRO A 77 -0.99 -5.70 -19.47
CA PRO A 77 -1.34 -6.82 -20.34
C PRO A 77 -0.23 -7.86 -20.22
N THR A 78 -0.57 -9.07 -19.79
CA THR A 78 0.41 -10.16 -19.74
C THR A 78 0.99 -10.32 -21.14
N PRO A 79 2.32 -10.27 -21.36
CA PRO A 79 2.89 -10.59 -22.66
C PRO A 79 2.57 -12.07 -22.95
N GLY A 80 1.57 -12.33 -23.80
CA GLY A 80 0.99 -13.65 -24.01
C GLY A 80 -0.43 -13.85 -23.48
N ALA A 81 -1.08 -12.83 -22.90
CA ALA A 81 -2.53 -12.79 -22.74
C ALA A 81 -3.13 -12.96 -24.14
N PHE A 82 -3.71 -14.14 -24.37
CA PHE A 82 -4.12 -14.71 -25.66
C PHE A 82 -4.30 -13.66 -26.76
N ALA A 83 -3.28 -13.52 -27.61
CA ALA A 83 -3.55 -13.01 -28.96
C ALA A 83 -4.63 -13.94 -29.51
N PRO A 84 -5.81 -13.41 -29.92
CA PRO A 84 -6.89 -14.26 -30.38
C PRO A 84 -6.33 -15.13 -31.49
N THR A 85 -6.36 -16.45 -31.29
CA THR A 85 -5.94 -17.42 -32.31
C THR A 85 -6.69 -17.12 -33.60
N SER A 86 -6.11 -17.50 -34.75
CA SER A 86 -6.75 -17.29 -36.06
C SER A 86 -8.22 -17.74 -36.08
N GLU A 87 -8.56 -18.78 -35.33
CA GLU A 87 -9.92 -19.29 -35.15
C GLU A 87 -10.82 -18.34 -34.34
N MET A 88 -10.30 -17.77 -33.24
CA MET A 88 -11.03 -16.81 -32.42
C MET A 88 -11.30 -15.50 -33.19
N GLN A 89 -10.37 -15.09 -34.07
CA GLN A 89 -10.58 -13.97 -34.98
C GLN A 89 -11.68 -14.25 -36.02
N LYS A 90 -11.70 -15.47 -36.59
CA LYS A 90 -12.76 -15.90 -37.52
C LYS A 90 -14.12 -15.94 -36.85
N VAL A 91 -14.20 -16.42 -35.60
CA VAL A 91 -15.45 -16.43 -34.82
C VAL A 91 -15.94 -15.01 -34.55
N LEU A 92 -15.04 -14.09 -34.16
CA LEU A 92 -15.39 -12.68 -33.98
C LEU A 92 -15.88 -12.01 -35.27
N GLN A 93 -15.29 -12.36 -36.41
CA GLN A 93 -15.72 -11.86 -37.72
C GLN A 93 -17.11 -12.38 -38.10
N ILE A 94 -17.38 -13.67 -37.88
CA ILE A 94 -18.70 -14.26 -38.13
C ILE A 94 -19.78 -13.65 -37.22
N LEU A 95 -19.45 -13.37 -35.96
CA LEU A 95 -20.36 -12.70 -35.01
C LEU A 95 -20.64 -11.25 -35.43
N ALA A 96 -19.66 -10.55 -36.00
CA ALA A 96 -19.84 -9.19 -36.53
C ALA A 96 -20.72 -9.17 -37.80
N GLU A 97 -20.60 -10.17 -38.67
CA GLU A 97 -21.43 -10.31 -39.87
C GLU A 97 -22.87 -10.76 -39.56
N LYS A 98 -23.09 -11.43 -38.42
CA LYS A 98 -24.38 -11.98 -38.02
C LYS A 98 -24.73 -11.64 -36.57
N PRO A 99 -25.24 -10.42 -36.30
CA PRO A 99 -25.57 -9.97 -34.95
C PRO A 99 -26.68 -10.80 -34.28
N GLU A 100 -27.51 -11.52 -35.04
CA GLU A 100 -28.54 -12.43 -34.51
C GLU A 100 -27.94 -13.60 -33.70
N LEU A 101 -26.72 -14.04 -34.03
CA LEU A 101 -26.02 -15.10 -33.28
C LEU A 101 -25.57 -14.61 -31.90
N VAL A 102 -25.30 -13.32 -31.75
CA VAL A 102 -24.95 -12.71 -30.47
C VAL A 102 -26.14 -12.77 -29.51
N ARG A 103 -27.37 -12.55 -30.01
CA ARG A 103 -28.60 -12.68 -29.20
C ARG A 103 -28.85 -14.10 -28.72
N LEU A 104 -28.56 -15.11 -29.54
CA LEU A 104 -28.68 -16.53 -29.17
C LEU A 104 -27.69 -16.93 -28.08
N LEU A 105 -26.46 -16.42 -28.14
CA LEU A 105 -25.45 -16.65 -27.11
C LEU A 105 -25.76 -15.91 -25.80
N ALA A 106 -26.31 -14.70 -25.88
CA ALA A 106 -26.68 -13.92 -24.70
C ALA A 106 -27.94 -14.43 -23.96
N ALA A 107 -28.71 -15.32 -24.60
CA ALA A 107 -29.92 -15.91 -24.05
C ALA A 107 -29.69 -17.30 -23.41
N MET A 108 -28.43 -17.76 -23.38
CA MET A 108 -28.02 -19.04 -22.78
C MET A 108 -27.52 -18.85 -21.34
#